data_AF-A0A9Q4HVT5-F1
#
_entry.id   AF-A0A9Q4HVT5-F1
#
_cell.length_a   1.000
_cell.length_b   1.000
_cell.length_c   1.000
_cell.angle_alpha   90.00
_cell.angle_beta   90.00
_cell.angle_gamma   90.00
#
_symmetry.space_group_name_H-M   'P 1'
#
loop_
_entity.id
_entity.type
_entity.pdbx_description
1 polymer ?
#
loop_
_entity_poly.entity_id
_entity_poly.type
_entity_poly.pdbx_seq_one_letter_code
_entity_poly.pdbx_strand_id
1 'polypeptide(L)'
;MRYTNSHLEDWIENLYRKIDITEPEQINFERIAVALDIRLSFKPVTSFALKHSGIYNICLDSRKSRTEQWYDFAHEFCHIYRHEGDKKTMPATWTDYLEWQSNYFTYHFCIPTFMLRNINLSYIQSHAIENVAWLFKVSPSFAKKRLSIYYRKLTQHLFNQSVTGNLCTPLL
;
A
#
# COMPACT_ATOMS: atom_id res chain seq x y z
N MET A 1 0.11 -22.30 -8.53
CA MET A 1 0.81 -21.10 -9.03
C MET A 1 1.49 -20.43 -7.84
N ARG A 2 2.83 -20.25 -7.84
CA ARG A 2 3.55 -19.70 -6.68
C ARG A 2 3.73 -18.19 -6.89
N TYR A 3 3.02 -17.38 -6.10
CA TYR A 3 3.23 -15.92 -6.07
C TYR A 3 4.46 -15.62 -5.21
N THR A 4 5.42 -14.87 -5.75
CA THR A 4 6.59 -14.40 -4.98
C THR A 4 6.34 -12.97 -4.53
N ASN A 5 6.25 -12.75 -3.22
CA ASN A 5 6.15 -11.42 -2.64
C ASN A 5 7.42 -10.59 -2.93
N SER A 6 7.24 -9.28 -3.02
CA SER A 6 8.34 -8.31 -2.98
C SER A 6 8.67 -7.96 -1.53
N HIS A 7 9.86 -7.42 -1.29
CA HIS A 7 10.24 -6.93 0.04
C HIS A 7 9.25 -5.93 0.63
N LEU A 8 8.62 -5.09 -0.21
CA LEU A 8 7.57 -4.17 0.24
C LEU A 8 6.35 -4.93 0.75
N GLU A 9 5.89 -5.95 0.03
CA GLU A 9 4.71 -6.74 0.41
C GLU A 9 4.98 -7.56 1.67
N ASP A 10 6.16 -8.16 1.80
CA ASP A 10 6.56 -8.89 3.01
C ASP A 10 6.66 -7.95 4.22
N TRP A 11 7.22 -6.76 4.03
CA TRP A 11 7.31 -5.75 5.09
C TRP A 11 5.92 -5.29 5.56
N ILE A 12 5.00 -5.03 4.61
CA ILE A 12 3.62 -4.64 4.92
C ILE A 12 2.90 -5.80 5.65
N GLU A 13 3.02 -7.03 5.16
CA GLU A 13 2.42 -8.20 5.80
C GLU A 13 2.91 -8.36 7.26
N ASN A 14 4.23 -8.29 7.47
CA ASN A 14 4.80 -8.40 8.81
C ASN A 14 4.34 -7.27 9.75
N LEU A 15 4.24 -6.04 9.24
CA LEU A 15 3.73 -4.90 10.00
C LEU A 15 2.28 -5.12 10.43
N TYR A 16 1.40 -5.47 9.49
CA TYR A 16 -0.03 -5.70 9.74
C TYR A 16 -0.25 -6.85 10.73
N ARG A 17 0.49 -7.96 10.57
CA ARG A 17 0.45 -9.09 11.51
C ARG A 17 0.92 -8.70 12.91
N LYS A 18 1.96 -7.87 13.03
CA LYS A 18 2.49 -7.42 14.32
C LYS A 18 1.49 -6.58 15.14
N ILE A 19 0.55 -5.91 14.46
CA ILE A 19 -0.51 -5.10 15.10
C ILE A 19 -1.87 -5.81 15.11
N ASP A 20 -1.88 -7.13 14.91
CA ASP A 20 -3.07 -7.99 14.94
C ASP A 20 -4.18 -7.55 13.97
N ILE A 21 -3.79 -7.14 12.75
CA ILE A 21 -4.70 -6.85 11.64
C ILE A 21 -4.38 -7.83 10.51
N THR A 22 -5.22 -8.85 10.35
CA THR A 22 -5.03 -9.93 9.37
C THR A 22 -6.12 -9.99 8.29
N GLU A 23 -7.27 -9.34 8.51
CA GLU A 23 -8.40 -9.33 7.58
C GLU A 23 -8.78 -7.90 7.13
N PRO A 24 -9.30 -7.71 5.90
CA PRO A 24 -9.64 -6.38 5.36
C PRO A 24 -10.57 -5.55 6.26
N GLU A 25 -11.57 -6.19 6.88
CA GLU A 25 -12.59 -5.52 7.69
C GLU A 25 -11.99 -4.84 8.91
N GLN A 26 -10.89 -5.39 9.43
CA GLN A 26 -10.16 -4.91 10.60
C GLN A 26 -9.35 -3.64 10.30
N ILE A 27 -9.12 -3.30 9.03
CA ILE A 27 -8.37 -2.11 8.62
C ILE A 27 -9.10 -0.85 9.10
N ASN A 28 -8.41 -0.09 9.94
CA ASN A 28 -8.82 1.21 10.42
C ASN A 28 -7.54 1.99 10.75
N PHE A 29 -7.37 3.18 10.17
CA PHE A 29 -6.12 3.91 10.29
C PHE A 29 -5.90 4.53 11.67
N GLU A 30 -6.95 4.80 12.44
CA GLU A 30 -6.80 5.19 13.84
C GLU A 30 -6.28 4.03 14.68
N ARG A 31 -6.79 2.81 14.48
CA ARG A 31 -6.30 1.61 15.15
C ARG A 31 -4.83 1.34 14.80
N ILE A 32 -4.46 1.49 13.52
CA ILE A 32 -3.07 1.37 13.07
C ILE A 32 -2.21 2.44 13.76
N ALA A 33 -2.65 3.69 13.81
CA ALA A 33 -1.92 4.78 14.46
C ALA A 33 -1.67 4.49 15.95
N VAL A 34 -2.70 4.07 16.68
CA VAL A 34 -2.60 3.70 18.10
C VAL A 34 -1.62 2.53 18.31
N ALA A 35 -1.73 1.47 17.51
CA ALA A 35 -0.86 0.30 17.63
C ALA A 35 0.62 0.59 17.34
N LEU A 36 0.91 1.69 16.65
CA LEU A 36 2.25 2.11 16.25
C LEU A 36 2.75 3.35 16.99
N ASP A 37 2.04 3.78 18.04
CA ASP A 37 2.33 4.99 18.83
C ASP A 37 2.47 6.27 17.96
N ILE A 38 1.60 6.38 16.96
CA ILE A 38 1.47 7.57 16.11
C ILE A 38 0.31 8.41 16.64
N ARG A 39 0.59 9.67 16.96
CA ARG A 39 -0.44 10.65 17.31
C ARG A 39 -1.16 11.11 16.06
N LEU A 40 -2.46 10.86 16.01
CA LEU A 40 -3.31 11.32 14.92
C LEU A 40 -4.06 12.59 15.31
N SER A 41 -4.10 13.56 14.40
CA SER A 41 -4.92 14.76 14.55
C SER A 41 -5.63 15.10 13.23
N PHE A 42 -6.74 15.82 13.31
CA PHE A 42 -7.53 16.21 12.14
C PHE A 42 -7.69 17.73 12.15
N LYS A 43 -7.23 18.40 11.10
CA LYS A 43 -7.28 19.86 10.97
C LYS A 43 -7.57 20.27 9.53
N PRO A 44 -8.15 21.45 9.27
CA PRO A 44 -8.48 21.89 7.91
C PRO A 44 -7.24 22.41 7.15
N VAL A 45 -6.20 21.58 7.06
CA VAL A 45 -4.91 21.84 6.41
C VAL A 45 -4.51 20.61 5.59
N THR A 46 -3.66 20.79 4.57
CA THR A 46 -3.09 19.66 3.83
C THR A 46 -2.44 18.67 4.80
N SER A 47 -2.70 17.38 4.61
CA SER A 47 -2.15 16.33 5.46
C SER A 47 -0.62 16.35 5.48
N PHE A 48 -0.02 16.04 6.63
CA PHE A 48 1.43 15.95 6.80
C PHE A 48 1.82 15.06 7.98
N ALA A 49 3.00 14.46 7.91
CA ALA A 49 3.69 13.81 9.01
C ALA A 49 4.86 14.65 9.55
N LEU A 50 5.09 14.56 10.87
CA LEU A 50 6.31 15.06 11.50
C LEU A 50 6.68 14.25 12.74
N LYS A 51 7.93 14.35 13.15
CA LYS A 51 8.40 13.82 14.45
C LYS A 51 8.64 14.99 15.40
N HIS A 52 7.98 14.99 16.55
CA HIS A 52 8.15 15.99 17.59
C HIS A 52 8.40 15.31 18.94
N SER A 53 9.50 15.67 19.60
CA SER A 53 9.89 15.10 20.91
C SER A 53 9.92 13.57 20.92
N GLY A 54 10.44 12.97 19.84
CA GLY A 54 10.56 11.52 19.70
C GLY A 54 9.28 10.81 19.21
N ILE A 55 8.13 11.49 19.21
CA ILE A 55 6.83 10.92 18.86
C ILE A 55 6.46 11.28 17.42
N TYR A 56 5.97 10.30 16.66
CA TYR A 56 5.44 10.54 15.32
C TYR A 56 4.03 11.10 15.39
N ASN A 57 3.77 12.13 14.59
CA ASN A 57 2.48 12.79 14.49
C ASN A 57 2.07 12.82 13.03
N ILE A 58 0.84 12.39 12.74
CA ILE A 58 0.20 12.56 11.44
C ILE A 58 -1.00 13.49 11.63
N CYS A 59 -1.01 14.60 10.90
CA CYS A 59 -2.15 15.48 10.79
C CYS A 59 -2.86 15.19 9.47
N LEU A 60 -4.14 14.83 9.53
CA LEU A 60 -4.96 14.57 8.35
C LEU A 60 -5.89 15.76 8.07
N ASP A 61 -6.10 16.04 6.78
CA ASP A 61 -7.02 17.10 6.34
C ASP A 61 -8.45 16.75 6.72
N SER A 62 -9.02 17.51 7.68
CA SER A 62 -10.37 17.29 8.19
C SER A 62 -11.47 17.61 7.18
N ARG A 63 -11.13 18.24 6.04
CA ARG A 63 -12.07 18.56 4.95
C ARG A 63 -12.26 17.41 3.97
N LYS A 64 -11.34 16.44 3.97
CA LYS A 64 -11.36 15.26 3.09
C LYS A 64 -12.29 14.17 3.63
N SER A 65 -12.82 13.35 2.73
CA SER A 65 -13.58 12.16 3.10
C SER A 65 -12.71 11.17 3.87
N ARG A 66 -13.36 10.23 4.59
CA ARG A 66 -12.67 9.15 5.32
C ARG A 66 -11.79 8.27 4.41
N THR A 67 -12.23 8.06 3.18
CA THR A 67 -11.48 7.31 2.16
C THR A 67 -10.24 8.07 1.71
N GLU A 68 -10.35 9.38 1.49
CA GLU A 68 -9.18 10.20 1.13
C GLU A 68 -8.21 10.36 2.31
N GLN A 69 -8.72 10.50 3.54
CA GLN A 69 -7.92 10.50 4.76
C GLN A 69 -7.17 9.17 4.96
N TRP A 70 -7.76 8.04 4.52
CA TRP A 70 -7.07 6.76 4.53
C TRP A 70 -5.86 6.76 3.59
N TYR A 71 -6.00 7.34 2.39
CA TYR A 71 -4.90 7.46 1.44
C TYR A 71 -3.81 8.39 1.95
N ASP A 72 -4.19 9.54 2.50
CA ASP A 72 -3.28 10.50 3.10
C ASP A 72 -2.52 9.87 4.26
N PHE A 73 -3.20 9.14 5.16
CA PHE A 73 -2.55 8.42 6.24
C PHE A 73 -1.48 7.45 5.71
N ALA A 74 -1.82 6.63 4.72
CA ALA A 74 -0.88 5.67 4.15
C ALA A 74 0.33 6.36 3.49
N HIS A 75 0.10 7.49 2.82
CA HIS A 75 1.15 8.29 2.19
C HIS A 75 2.09 8.91 3.24
N GLU A 76 1.54 9.58 4.25
CA GLU A 76 2.31 10.17 5.35
C GLU A 76 3.03 9.13 6.20
N PHE A 77 2.41 7.96 6.38
CA PHE A 77 3.04 6.82 7.03
C PHE A 77 4.29 6.33 6.27
N CYS A 78 4.24 6.32 4.94
CA CYS A 78 5.43 6.00 4.12
C CYS A 78 6.56 7.00 4.37
N HIS A 79 6.26 8.29 4.45
CA HIS A 79 7.26 9.30 4.78
C HIS A 79 7.92 9.05 6.13
N ILE A 80 7.16 8.66 7.16
CA ILE A 80 7.71 8.39 8.49
C ILE A 80 8.68 7.20 8.50
N TYR A 81 8.29 6.08 7.90
CA TYR A 81 8.98 4.80 8.10
C TYR A 81 9.94 4.41 6.97
N ARG A 82 9.87 5.07 5.81
CA ARG A 82 10.66 4.66 4.64
C ARG A 82 11.50 5.77 4.04
N HIS A 83 11.27 7.03 4.41
CA HIS A 83 12.01 8.17 3.88
C HIS A 83 12.72 8.91 5.02
N GLU A 84 14.05 8.88 5.02
CA GLU A 84 14.88 9.74 5.86
C GLU A 84 15.42 10.89 5.01
N GLY A 85 15.23 12.14 5.45
CA GLY A 85 15.75 13.33 4.77
C GLY A 85 14.91 14.59 4.99
N ASP A 86 15.57 15.75 5.07
CA ASP A 86 14.89 17.04 5.08
C ASP A 86 14.51 17.42 3.64
N LYS A 87 13.20 17.51 3.35
CA LYS A 87 12.68 17.91 2.03
C LYS A 87 13.28 19.25 1.55
N LYS A 88 13.77 20.13 2.45
CA LYS A 88 14.36 21.43 2.10
C LYS A 88 15.77 21.36 1.51
N THR A 89 16.50 20.27 1.74
CA THR A 89 17.89 20.13 1.29
C THR A 89 18.03 19.15 0.12
N MET A 90 16.93 18.52 -0.31
CA MET A 90 16.95 17.48 -1.33
C MET A 90 16.75 18.06 -2.75
N PRO A 91 17.45 17.53 -3.76
CA PRO A 91 17.19 17.87 -5.16
C PRO A 91 15.74 17.57 -5.54
N ALA A 92 15.14 18.39 -6.41
CA ALA A 92 13.75 18.23 -6.85
C ALA A 92 13.45 16.82 -7.43
N THR A 93 14.38 16.27 -8.22
CA THR A 93 14.25 14.92 -8.78
C THR A 93 14.20 13.82 -7.72
N TRP A 94 14.86 14.03 -6.58
CA TRP A 94 14.80 13.11 -5.46
C TRP A 94 13.46 13.19 -4.74
N THR A 95 12.94 14.41 -4.54
CA THR A 95 11.60 14.63 -3.98
C THR A 95 10.54 13.93 -4.83
N ASP A 96 10.56 14.10 -6.16
CA ASP A 96 9.60 13.44 -7.07
C ASP A 96 9.66 11.92 -6.97
N TYR A 97 10.88 11.36 -6.83
CA TYR A 97 11.06 9.93 -6.65
C TYR A 97 10.47 9.43 -5.33
N LEU A 98 10.67 10.16 -4.22
CA LEU A 98 10.08 9.81 -2.92
C LEU A 98 8.55 9.88 -2.95
N GLU A 99 7.98 10.89 -3.59
CA GLU A 99 6.53 11.01 -3.77
C GLU A 99 5.96 9.86 -4.62
N TRP A 100 6.68 9.45 -5.66
CA TRP A 100 6.32 8.26 -6.45
C TRP A 100 6.36 6.97 -5.61
N GLN A 101 7.39 6.80 -4.78
CA GLN A 101 7.50 5.67 -3.84
C GLN A 101 6.34 5.68 -2.82
N SER A 102 6.02 6.83 -2.23
CA SER A 102 4.88 6.98 -1.32
C SER A 102 3.56 6.59 -2.00
N ASN A 103 3.33 7.05 -3.23
CA ASN A 103 2.13 6.69 -3.99
C ASN A 103 2.05 5.19 -4.29
N TYR A 104 3.17 4.57 -4.65
CA TYR A 104 3.22 3.12 -4.87
C TYR A 104 2.99 2.34 -3.56
N PHE A 105 3.58 2.80 -2.46
CA PHE A 105 3.38 2.27 -1.11
C PHE A 105 1.90 2.32 -0.71
N THR A 106 1.22 3.45 -0.90
CA THR A 106 -0.19 3.64 -0.54
C THR A 106 -1.09 2.56 -1.15
N TYR A 107 -0.87 2.17 -2.42
CA TYR A 107 -1.62 1.07 -3.03
C TYR A 107 -1.45 -0.26 -2.28
N HIS A 108 -0.21 -0.61 -1.93
CA HIS A 108 0.08 -1.87 -1.22
C HIS A 108 -0.35 -1.82 0.24
N PHE A 109 -0.27 -0.65 0.88
CA PHE A 109 -0.64 -0.50 2.27
C PHE A 109 -2.15 -0.48 2.48
N CYS A 110 -2.90 0.19 1.60
CA CYS A 110 -4.37 0.22 1.66
C CYS A 110 -5.01 -1.09 1.20
N ILE A 111 -4.36 -1.85 0.31
CA ILE A 111 -4.81 -3.18 -0.13
C ILE A 111 -3.59 -4.14 -0.06
N PRO A 112 -3.31 -4.70 1.14
CA PRO A 112 -2.18 -5.61 1.34
C PRO A 112 -2.30 -6.88 0.49
N THR A 113 -1.20 -7.29 -0.16
CA THR A 113 -1.19 -8.46 -1.04
C THR A 113 -1.60 -9.74 -0.31
N PHE A 114 -1.20 -9.92 0.94
CA PHE A 114 -1.53 -11.14 1.69
C PHE A 114 -3.03 -11.28 1.95
N MET A 115 -3.74 -10.18 2.25
CA MET A 115 -5.20 -10.15 2.36
C MET A 115 -5.85 -10.31 0.98
N LEU A 116 -5.35 -9.60 -0.03
CA LEU A 116 -5.89 -9.63 -1.39
C LEU A 116 -5.87 -11.06 -1.97
N ARG A 117 -4.83 -11.83 -1.68
CA ARG A 117 -4.68 -13.22 -2.12
C ARG A 117 -5.66 -14.20 -1.47
N ASN A 118 -6.23 -13.83 -0.32
CA ASN A 118 -7.21 -14.65 0.40
C ASN A 118 -8.65 -14.36 -0.04
N ILE A 119 -8.86 -13.35 -0.90
CA ILE A 119 -10.17 -13.01 -1.44
C ILE A 119 -10.45 -13.84 -2.69
N ASN A 120 -11.68 -14.36 -2.78
CA ASN A 120 -12.17 -14.99 -4.00
C ASN A 120 -12.57 -13.92 -5.03
N LEU A 121 -11.62 -13.54 -5.89
CA LEU A 121 -11.85 -12.51 -6.91
C LEU A 121 -12.72 -13.06 -8.06
N SER A 122 -13.80 -12.34 -8.37
CA SER A 122 -14.66 -12.64 -9.52
C SER A 122 -13.88 -12.56 -10.84
N TYR A 123 -14.19 -13.46 -11.78
CA TYR A 123 -13.72 -13.37 -13.15
C TYR A 123 -14.25 -12.12 -13.88
N ILE A 124 -15.40 -11.59 -13.44
CA ILE A 124 -15.95 -10.34 -13.96
C ILE A 124 -15.20 -9.19 -13.30
N GLN A 125 -14.41 -8.47 -14.10
CA GLN A 125 -13.49 -7.44 -13.61
C GLN A 125 -14.19 -6.34 -12.81
N SER A 126 -15.36 -5.87 -13.25
CA SER A 126 -16.13 -4.86 -12.51
C SER A 126 -16.53 -5.36 -11.12
N HIS A 127 -17.01 -6.61 -11.01
CA HIS A 127 -17.39 -7.19 -9.72
C HIS A 127 -16.19 -7.35 -8.79
N ALA A 128 -15.03 -7.76 -9.32
CA ALA A 128 -13.80 -7.85 -8.54
C ALA A 128 -13.36 -6.46 -8.03
N ILE A 129 -13.46 -5.42 -8.87
CA ILE A 129 -13.14 -4.04 -8.49
C ILE A 129 -14.05 -3.56 -7.36
N GLU A 130 -15.37 -3.71 -7.52
CA GLU A 130 -16.34 -3.26 -6.51
C GLU A 130 -16.18 -4.04 -5.19
N ASN A 131 -15.98 -5.35 -5.26
CA ASN A 131 -15.75 -6.18 -4.07
C ASN A 131 -14.49 -5.74 -3.30
N VAL A 132 -13.37 -5.55 -4.01
CA VAL A 132 -12.11 -5.07 -3.40
C VAL A 132 -12.26 -3.65 -2.87
N ALA A 133 -12.92 -2.76 -3.61
CA ALA A 133 -13.17 -1.39 -3.15
C ALA A 133 -13.94 -1.38 -1.83
N TRP A 134 -15.00 -2.18 -1.75
CA TRP A 134 -15.83 -2.32 -0.56
C TRP A 134 -15.05 -2.92 0.63
N LEU A 135 -14.37 -4.05 0.45
CA LEU A 135 -13.63 -4.74 1.52
C LEU A 135 -12.55 -3.86 2.14
N PHE A 136 -11.80 -3.14 1.31
CA PHE A 136 -10.67 -2.32 1.76
C PHE A 136 -11.03 -0.85 2.01
N LYS A 137 -12.31 -0.48 1.92
CA LYS A 137 -12.82 0.87 2.19
C LYS A 137 -12.17 1.94 1.31
N VAL A 138 -11.90 1.58 0.06
CA VAL A 138 -11.28 2.44 -0.97
C VAL A 138 -12.26 2.71 -2.11
N SER A 139 -11.90 3.62 -3.01
CA SER A 139 -12.69 3.91 -4.21
C SER A 139 -12.49 2.82 -5.28
N PRO A 140 -13.48 2.60 -6.17
CA PRO A 140 -13.36 1.67 -7.29
C PRO A 140 -12.16 1.96 -8.21
N SER A 141 -11.84 3.24 -8.43
CA SER A 141 -10.67 3.64 -9.22
C SER A 141 -9.35 3.23 -8.58
N PHE A 142 -9.25 3.34 -7.25
CA PHE A 142 -8.08 2.92 -6.48
C PHE A 142 -7.92 1.40 -6.50
N ALA A 143 -9.01 0.67 -6.23
CA ALA A 143 -9.05 -0.80 -6.31
C ALA A 143 -8.66 -1.30 -7.70
N LYS A 144 -9.20 -0.70 -8.78
CA LYS A 144 -8.83 -1.00 -10.16
C LYS A 144 -7.34 -0.85 -10.40
N LYS A 145 -6.73 0.25 -9.95
CA LYS A 145 -5.30 0.49 -10.11
C LYS A 145 -4.48 -0.56 -9.35
N ARG A 146 -4.86 -0.86 -8.11
CA ARG A 146 -4.20 -1.88 -7.31
C ARG A 146 -4.27 -3.28 -7.92
N LEU A 147 -5.45 -3.67 -8.40
CA LEU A 147 -5.66 -4.96 -9.08
C LEU A 147 -4.82 -5.03 -10.36
N SER A 148 -4.71 -3.94 -11.13
CA SER A 148 -3.81 -3.88 -12.28
C SER A 148 -2.34 -4.12 -11.90
N ILE A 149 -1.86 -3.53 -10.80
CA ILE A 149 -0.51 -3.78 -10.26
C ILE A 149 -0.34 -5.28 -9.92
N TYR A 150 -1.33 -5.85 -9.23
CA TYR A 150 -1.33 -7.26 -8.82
C TYR A 150 -1.29 -8.23 -10.01
N TYR A 151 -2.19 -8.05 -10.98
CA TYR A 151 -2.27 -8.90 -12.16
C TYR A 151 -1.04 -8.77 -13.06
N ARG A 152 -0.48 -7.56 -13.22
CA ARG A 152 0.76 -7.38 -13.98
C ARG A 152 1.90 -8.21 -13.42
N LYS A 153 2.01 -8.28 -12.09
CA LYS A 153 3.04 -9.09 -11.43
C LYS A 153 2.80 -10.60 -11.60
N LEU A 154 1.54 -11.05 -11.54
CA LEU A 154 1.17 -12.43 -11.85
C LEU A 154 1.54 -12.81 -13.29
N THR A 155 1.20 -11.97 -14.27
CA THR A 155 1.47 -12.24 -15.68
C THR A 155 2.96 -12.17 -16.01
N GLN A 156 3.71 -11.24 -15.41
CA GLN A 156 5.17 -11.20 -15.58
C GLN A 156 5.83 -12.48 -15.08
N HIS A 157 5.36 -13.03 -13.96
CA HIS A 157 5.87 -14.31 -13.47
C HIS A 157 5.57 -15.46 -14.43
N LEU A 158 4.35 -15.50 -15.00
CA LEU A 158 3.99 -16.48 -16.04
C LEU A 158 4.89 -16.40 -17.27
N PHE A 159 5.15 -15.19 -17.76
CA PHE A 159 6.02 -14.97 -18.90
C PHE A 159 7.47 -15.41 -18.61
N ASN A 160 7.99 -15.08 -17.43
CA ASN A 160 9.34 -15.49 -17.04
C ASN A 160 9.46 -17.02 -16.94
N GLN A 161 8.43 -17.72 -16.44
CA GLN A 161 8.41 -19.19 -16.38
C GLN A 161 8.34 -19.84 -17.76
N SER A 162 7.53 -19.31 -18.68
CA SER A 162 7.42 -19.87 -20.03
C SER A 162 8.69 -19.66 -20.86
N VAL A 163 9.35 -18.51 -20.73
CA VAL A 163 10.61 -18.22 -21.42
C VAL A 163 11.77 -19.05 -20.86
N THR A 164 11.89 -19.19 -19.54
CA THR A 164 12.95 -20.00 -18.92
C THR A 164 12.74 -21.50 -19.10
N GLY A 165 11.48 -21.97 -19.10
CA GLY A 165 11.15 -23.36 -19.43
C GLY A 165 11.50 -23.76 -20.87
N ASN A 166 11.45 -22.82 -21.82
CA ASN A 166 11.83 -23.05 -23.22
C ASN A 166 13.34 -22.94 -23.50
N LEU A 167 14.15 -22.46 -22.54
CA LEU A 167 15.61 -22.36 -22.66
C LEU A 167 16.36 -23.53 -22.00
N CYS A 168 15.64 -24.48 -21.40
CA CYS A 168 16.19 -25.63 -20.65
C CYS A 168 15.81 -26.98 -21.27
N THR A 169 15.81 -27.11 -22.59
CA THR A 169 15.97 -28.42 -23.24
C THR A 169 17.47 -28.70 -23.39
N PRO A 170 18.06 -29.67 -22.67
CA PRO A 170 19.38 -30.16 -23.01
C PRO A 170 19.27 -30.81 -24.40
N LEU A 171 20.12 -30.39 -25.33
CA LEU A 171 20.41 -31.20 -26.51
C LEU A 171 21.03 -32.50 -25.99
N LEU A 172 20.30 -33.61 -26.19
CA LEU A 172 20.80 -34.98 -25.99
C LEU A 172 21.98 -35.27 -26.91
#